data_AF-A0A2N1M3D1-F1
#
_entry.id   AF-A0A2N1M3D1-F1
#
_cell.length_a   1.000
_cell.length_b   1.000
_cell.length_c   1.000
_cell.angle_alpha   90.00
_cell.angle_beta   90.00
_cell.angle_gamma   90.00
#
_symmetry.space_group_name_H-M   'P 1'
#
loop_
_entity.id
_entity.type
_entity.pdbx_description
1 polymer ?
#
loop_
_entity_poly.entity_id
_entity_poly.type
_entity_poly.pdbx_seq_one_letter_code
_entity_poly.pdbx_strand_id
1 'polypeptide(L)'
;MRNIKKRCVNLETRVATTPIDVSHEATKSIYSYTYLVSATYPFKDQVKLQEKLIEGKNGRGNLDYGIESCTTGRIIGLIEVKKDDFKQGFAEAIVQLDSLRGRKRKANEMDDGHVFDKVWGIVTDAEKWFFHGMYARR
;
A
#
# COMPACT_ATOMS: atom_id res chain seq x y z
N MET A 1 -12.15 18.40 7.46
CA MET A 1 -13.14 18.00 6.45
C MET A 1 -13.08 18.77 5.11
N ARG A 2 -12.93 20.11 5.06
CA ARG A 2 -12.94 20.87 3.78
C ARG A 2 -11.92 20.39 2.72
N ASN A 3 -10.70 20.03 3.12
CA ASN A 3 -9.64 19.62 2.19
C ASN A 3 -9.84 18.21 1.60
N ILE A 4 -10.54 17.31 2.30
CA ILE A 4 -10.82 15.94 1.80
C ILE A 4 -11.88 16.00 0.71
N LYS A 5 -12.99 16.74 0.95
CA LYS A 5 -14.06 16.91 -0.04
C LYS A 5 -13.55 17.47 -1.37
N LYS A 6 -12.71 18.50 -1.34
CA LYS A 6 -12.12 19.10 -2.56
C LYS A 6 -11.31 18.09 -3.38
N ARG A 7 -10.66 17.12 -2.73
CA ARG A 7 -9.85 16.08 -3.38
C ARG A 7 -10.71 14.97 -3.96
N CYS A 8 -11.76 14.55 -3.24
CA CYS A 8 -12.75 13.62 -3.78
C CYS A 8 -13.36 14.17 -5.08
N VAL A 9 -13.78 15.44 -5.08
CA VAL A 9 -14.30 16.10 -6.29
C VAL A 9 -13.26 16.14 -7.43
N ASN A 10 -11.99 16.38 -7.12
CA ASN A 10 -10.93 16.38 -8.13
C ASN A 10 -10.71 14.98 -8.74
N LEU A 11 -10.71 13.93 -7.91
CA LEU A 11 -10.63 12.54 -8.36
C LEU A 11 -11.81 12.17 -9.25
N GLU A 12 -13.04 12.47 -8.81
CA GLU A 12 -14.27 12.24 -9.57
C GLU A 12 -14.23 12.95 -10.93
N THR A 13 -13.75 14.20 -10.95
CA THR A 13 -13.60 14.97 -12.19
C THR A 13 -12.60 14.31 -13.13
N ARG A 14 -11.45 13.82 -12.64
CA ARG A 14 -10.44 13.14 -13.47
C ARG A 14 -10.99 11.87 -14.10
N VAL A 15 -11.70 11.04 -13.31
CA VAL A 15 -12.37 9.84 -13.82
C VAL A 15 -13.40 10.18 -14.89
N ALA A 16 -14.18 11.25 -14.69
CA ALA A 16 -15.18 11.70 -15.66
C ALA A 16 -14.58 12.22 -16.98
N THR A 17 -13.44 12.93 -16.92
CA THR A 17 -12.78 13.50 -18.11
C THR A 17 -11.85 12.53 -18.82
N THR A 18 -11.36 11.52 -18.11
CA THR A 18 -10.41 10.52 -18.64
C THR A 18 -10.71 9.19 -17.97
N PRO A 19 -11.69 8.42 -18.44
CA PRO A 19 -12.09 7.16 -17.82
C PRO A 19 -10.92 6.22 -17.58
N ILE A 20 -10.98 5.44 -16.51
CA ILE A 20 -9.97 4.44 -16.19
C ILE A 20 -9.99 3.39 -17.31
N ASP A 21 -8.95 3.38 -18.13
CA ASP A 21 -8.77 2.33 -19.11
C ASP A 21 -8.24 1.07 -18.42
N VAL A 22 -9.15 0.17 -18.07
CA VAL A 22 -8.83 -1.09 -17.40
C VAL A 22 -8.06 -2.08 -18.28
N SER A 23 -7.93 -1.82 -19.58
CA SER A 23 -7.15 -2.66 -20.48
C SER A 23 -5.64 -2.36 -20.39
N HIS A 24 -5.28 -1.14 -19.96
CA HIS A 24 -3.92 -0.63 -19.88
C HIS A 24 -3.40 -0.49 -18.44
N GLU A 25 -2.34 -1.22 -18.13
CA GLU A 25 -1.71 -1.26 -16.79
C GLU A 25 -1.19 0.12 -16.34
N ALA A 26 -0.63 0.91 -17.25
CA ALA A 26 -0.14 2.26 -16.96
C ALA A 26 -1.26 3.18 -16.43
N THR A 27 -2.47 3.10 -17.01
CA THR A 27 -3.62 3.89 -16.57
C THR A 27 -4.07 3.48 -15.17
N LYS A 28 -4.07 2.17 -14.87
CA LYS A 28 -4.36 1.65 -13.53
C LYS A 28 -3.37 2.18 -12.49
N SER A 29 -2.07 2.13 -12.77
CA SER A 29 -1.05 2.64 -11.85
C SER A 29 -1.17 4.15 -11.60
N ILE A 30 -1.48 4.96 -12.63
CA ILE A 30 -1.72 6.41 -12.49
C ILE A 30 -2.90 6.69 -11.55
N TYR A 31 -4.01 5.97 -11.72
CA TYR A 31 -5.20 6.15 -10.89
C TYR A 31 -4.98 5.63 -9.48
N SER A 32 -4.48 4.40 -9.32
CA SER A 32 -4.12 3.82 -8.02
C SER A 32 -3.20 4.73 -7.23
N TYR A 33 -2.12 5.25 -7.85
CA TYR A 33 -1.22 6.20 -7.22
C TYR A 33 -1.95 7.48 -6.79
N THR A 34 -2.78 8.06 -7.66
CA THR A 34 -3.52 9.29 -7.34
C THR A 34 -4.46 9.09 -6.14
N TYR A 35 -5.16 7.96 -6.08
CA TYR A 35 -6.01 7.59 -4.95
C TYR A 35 -5.19 7.42 -3.67
N LEU A 36 -4.09 6.68 -3.73
CA LEU A 36 -3.21 6.42 -2.58
C LEU A 36 -2.60 7.71 -2.03
N VAL A 37 -2.08 8.60 -2.88
CA VAL A 37 -1.56 9.91 -2.46
C VAL A 37 -2.65 10.75 -1.80
N SER A 38 -3.86 10.74 -2.37
CA SER A 38 -4.99 11.47 -1.81
C SER A 38 -5.41 10.94 -0.44
N ALA A 39 -5.40 9.61 -0.26
CA ALA A 39 -5.76 8.92 0.97
C ALA A 39 -4.70 9.06 2.07
N THR A 40 -3.41 9.07 1.70
CA THR A 40 -2.29 9.19 2.64
C THR A 40 -1.99 10.63 3.06
N TYR A 41 -2.33 11.61 2.23
CA TYR A 41 -2.01 13.01 2.52
C TYR A 41 -2.54 13.58 3.84
N PRO A 42 -3.76 13.26 4.34
CA PRO A 42 -4.18 13.68 5.67
C PRO A 42 -3.23 13.26 6.78
N PHE A 43 -2.42 12.23 6.52
CA PHE A 43 -1.42 11.64 7.41
C PHE A 43 0.01 11.89 6.90
N LYS A 44 0.25 12.88 6.04
CA LYS A 44 1.55 13.14 5.38
C LYS A 44 2.75 13.28 6.35
N ASP A 45 2.50 13.69 7.59
CA ASP A 45 3.55 13.86 8.61
C ASP A 45 3.78 12.56 9.41
N GLN A 46 2.89 11.57 9.26
CA GLN A 46 2.92 10.27 9.94
C GLN A 46 3.29 9.13 9.01
N VAL A 47 2.94 9.23 7.72
CA VAL A 47 3.17 8.17 6.74
C VAL A 47 3.70 8.71 5.42
N LYS A 48 4.46 7.87 4.72
CA LYS A 48 4.99 8.13 3.38
C LYS A 48 4.62 7.00 2.44
N LEU A 49 4.08 7.37 1.27
CA LEU A 49 3.90 6.45 0.14
C LEU A 49 5.22 6.35 -0.63
N GLN A 50 5.66 5.13 -0.93
CA GLN A 50 6.86 4.86 -1.72
C GLN A 50 6.59 3.79 -2.76
N GLU A 51 7.14 3.95 -3.97
CA GLU A 51 7.30 2.83 -4.90
C GLU A 51 8.39 1.92 -4.34
N LYS A 52 8.12 0.62 -4.19
CA LYS A 52 9.02 -0.23 -3.41
C LYS A 52 9.25 -1.62 -4.02
N LEU A 53 10.46 -1.82 -4.51
CA LEU A 53 11.07 -3.16 -4.59
C LEU A 53 11.24 -3.70 -3.16
N ILE A 54 10.40 -4.67 -2.76
CA ILE A 54 10.57 -5.36 -1.49
C ILE A 54 11.39 -6.63 -1.74
N GLU A 55 12.65 -6.60 -1.32
CA GLU A 55 13.51 -7.78 -1.31
C GLU A 55 13.22 -8.61 -0.06
N GLY A 56 12.46 -9.70 -0.23
CA GLY A 56 12.21 -10.70 0.79
C GLY A 56 13.20 -11.86 0.73
N LYS A 57 13.45 -12.55 1.86
CA LYS A 57 14.27 -13.77 1.90
C LYS A 57 13.75 -14.90 0.99
N ASN A 58 12.44 -14.89 0.72
CA ASN A 58 11.73 -15.94 -0.01
C ASN A 58 11.28 -15.51 -1.41
N GLY A 59 11.72 -14.35 -1.90
CA GLY A 59 11.32 -13.87 -3.22
C GLY A 59 11.67 -12.40 -3.45
N ARG A 60 12.05 -12.12 -4.70
CA ARG A 60 12.26 -10.77 -5.22
C ARG A 60 11.01 -10.40 -6.02
N GLY A 61 10.01 -9.86 -5.34
CA GLY A 61 8.79 -9.36 -5.98
C GLY A 61 8.80 -7.84 -5.94
N ASN A 62 8.69 -7.20 -7.11
CA ASN A 62 8.42 -5.77 -7.16
C ASN A 62 7.01 -5.56 -6.57
N LEU A 63 6.89 -4.72 -5.55
CA LEU A 63 5.59 -4.37 -4.98
C LEU A 63 5.33 -2.95 -5.44
N ASP A 64 4.16 -2.69 -6.05
CA ASP A 64 3.98 -1.40 -6.72
C ASP A 64 4.11 -0.23 -5.75
N TYR A 65 3.49 -0.33 -4.57
CA TYR A 65 3.62 0.68 -3.54
C TYR A 65 3.69 0.13 -2.11
N GLY A 66 4.36 0.86 -1.23
CA GLY A 66 4.38 0.64 0.21
C GLY A 66 4.04 1.92 0.97
N ILE A 67 3.31 1.77 2.07
CA ILE A 67 3.07 2.84 3.05
C ILE A 67 3.99 2.58 4.24
N GLU A 68 4.86 3.54 4.50
CA GLU A 68 5.84 3.51 5.57
C GLU A 68 5.46 4.51 6.67
N SER A 69 5.59 4.11 7.93
CA SER A 69 5.48 5.03 9.06
C SER A 69 6.72 5.92 9.14
N CYS A 70 6.53 7.23 9.14
CA CYS A 70 7.61 8.21 9.30
C CYS A 70 8.29 8.12 10.67
N THR A 71 7.55 7.70 11.70
CA THR A 71 8.08 7.62 13.07
C THR A 71 8.98 6.41 13.27
N THR A 72 8.63 5.27 12.68
CA THR A 72 9.29 3.99 12.95
C THR A 72 10.10 3.45 11.78
N GLY A 73 9.95 4.03 10.59
CA GLY A 73 10.51 3.51 9.34
C GLY A 73 9.93 2.15 8.92
N ARG A 74 8.89 1.67 9.62
CA ARG A 74 8.29 0.35 9.37
C ARG A 74 7.22 0.46 8.30
N ILE A 75 7.13 -0.59 7.48
CA ILE A 75 6.06 -0.73 6.50
C ILE A 75 4.79 -1.17 7.20
N ILE A 76 3.73 -0.39 7.02
CA ILE A 76 2.40 -0.59 7.62
C ILE A 76 1.33 -0.95 6.58
N GLY A 77 1.63 -0.72 5.29
CA GLY A 77 0.77 -1.07 4.17
C GLY A 77 1.57 -1.50 2.95
N LEU A 78 1.12 -2.55 2.26
CA LEU A 78 1.62 -3.00 0.95
C LEU A 78 0.49 -2.89 -0.06
N ILE A 79 0.80 -2.45 -1.28
CA ILE A 79 -0.20 -2.27 -2.34
C ILE A 79 0.31 -2.86 -3.64
N GLU A 80 -0.41 -3.85 -4.14
CA GLU A 80 -0.17 -4.50 -5.42
C GLU A 80 -1.26 -4.08 -6.41
N VAL A 81 -0.86 -3.60 -7.58
CA VAL A 81 -1.76 -3.27 -8.68
C VAL A 81 -1.82 -4.46 -9.62
N LYS A 82 -2.98 -5.11 -9.73
CA LYS A 82 -3.19 -6.25 -10.64
C LYS A 82 -4.23 -5.91 -11.68
N LYS A 83 -3.99 -6.37 -12.90
CA LYS A 83 -4.96 -6.21 -13.99
C LYS A 83 -6.17 -7.13 -13.81
N ASP A 84 -5.93 -8.43 -13.70
CA ASP A 84 -6.96 -9.47 -13.77
C ASP A 84 -6.79 -10.55 -12.69
N ASP A 85 -5.56 -10.97 -12.38
CA ASP A 85 -5.30 -12.02 -11.39
C ASP A 85 -5.08 -11.47 -9.97
N PHE A 86 -6.18 -11.07 -9.34
CA PHE A 86 -6.16 -10.64 -7.94
C PHE A 86 -5.67 -11.74 -6.99
N LYS A 87 -5.95 -13.02 -7.29
CA LYS A 87 -5.55 -14.14 -6.41
C LYS A 87 -4.03 -14.27 -6.36
N GLN A 88 -3.37 -14.12 -7.52
CA GLN A 88 -1.92 -14.02 -7.58
C GLN A 88 -1.42 -12.81 -6.78
N GLY A 89 -2.01 -11.63 -6.97
CA GLY A 89 -1.62 -10.43 -6.22
C GLY A 89 -1.75 -10.59 -4.70
N PHE A 90 -2.79 -11.28 -4.23
CA PHE A 90 -2.96 -11.63 -2.83
C PHE A 90 -1.87 -12.58 -2.33
N ALA A 91 -1.55 -13.62 -3.11
CA ALA A 91 -0.51 -14.57 -2.74
C ALA A 91 0.86 -13.88 -2.63
N GLU A 92 1.19 -13.02 -3.59
CA GLU A 92 2.43 -12.23 -3.61
C GLU A 92 2.49 -11.31 -2.38
N ALA A 93 1.43 -10.53 -2.13
CA ALA A 93 1.35 -9.63 -0.99
C ALA A 93 1.50 -10.39 0.34
N ILE A 94 0.87 -11.56 0.50
CA ILE A 94 1.00 -12.40 1.71
C ILE A 94 2.44 -12.92 1.87
N VAL A 95 3.06 -13.44 0.80
CA VAL A 95 4.45 -13.95 0.85
C VAL A 95 5.41 -12.82 1.22
N GLN A 96 5.23 -11.62 0.66
CA GLN A 96 6.05 -10.47 0.98
C GLN A 96 5.83 -9.98 2.42
N LEU A 97 4.58 -9.90 2.89
CA LEU A 97 4.28 -9.60 4.29
C LEU A 97 4.95 -10.59 5.25
N ASP A 98 4.91 -11.89 4.93
CA ASP A 98 5.56 -12.91 5.76
C ASP A 98 7.08 -12.78 5.72
N SER A 99 7.66 -12.38 4.59
CA SER A 99 9.10 -12.12 4.48
C SER A 99 9.55 -10.93 5.35
N LEU A 100 8.71 -9.91 5.52
CA LEU A 100 8.96 -8.78 6.42
C LEU A 100 9.01 -9.22 7.91
N ARG A 101 8.41 -10.37 8.25
CA ARG A 101 8.49 -10.97 9.61
C ARG A 101 9.85 -11.62 9.90
N GLY A 102 10.63 -11.97 8.87
CA GLY A 102 11.86 -12.77 8.97
C GLY A 102 13.16 -12.02 9.28
N ARG A 103 13.13 -10.68 9.45
CA ARG A 103 14.27 -9.92 10.01
C ARG A 103 14.24 -10.05 11.53
N LYS A 104 15.00 -11.00 12.08
CA LYS A 104 15.35 -11.05 13.51
C LYS A 104 15.78 -9.64 13.95
N ARG A 105 15.04 -9.02 14.86
CA ARG A 105 15.43 -7.77 15.51
C ARG A 105 16.68 -8.02 16.35
N LYS A 106 17.62 -7.08 16.36
CA LYS A 106 18.61 -7.01 17.45
C LYS A 106 17.84 -6.68 18.73
N ALA A 107 18.23 -7.29 19.85
CA ALA A 107 17.50 -7.32 21.12
C ALA A 107 17.29 -5.96 21.83
N ASN A 108 17.57 -4.84 21.16
CA ASN A 108 17.70 -3.53 21.79
C ASN A 108 16.51 -2.59 21.49
N GLU A 109 15.55 -3.03 20.68
CA GLU A 109 14.30 -2.31 20.35
C GLU A 109 13.12 -3.05 20.99
N MET A 110 13.08 -3.08 22.32
CA MET A 110 11.97 -3.65 23.09
C MET A 110 11.41 -2.59 24.05
N ASP A 111 11.07 -1.42 23.55
CA ASP A 111 10.02 -0.59 24.15
C ASP A 111 9.61 0.53 23.20
N ASP A 112 8.57 0.30 22.43
CA ASP A 112 7.81 1.36 21.81
C ASP A 112 6.36 0.91 21.70
N GLY A 113 5.48 1.59 22.43
CA GLY A 113 4.03 1.43 22.38
C GLY A 113 3.50 1.69 20.97
N HIS A 114 3.66 0.70 20.10
CA HIS A 114 3.51 0.87 18.67
C HIS A 114 2.05 0.83 18.24
N VAL A 115 1.64 1.91 17.60
CA VAL A 115 0.32 2.13 17.01
C VAL A 115 -0.02 1.15 15.88
N PHE A 116 0.96 0.41 15.34
CA PHE A 116 0.79 -0.44 14.15
C PHE A 116 1.27 -1.88 14.37
N ASP A 117 0.56 -2.64 15.21
CA ASP A 117 0.72 -4.11 15.37
C ASP A 117 0.21 -4.90 14.14
N LYS A 118 -0.35 -4.21 13.15
CA LYS A 118 -1.01 -4.79 11.99
C LYS A 118 -0.48 -4.16 10.72
N VAL A 119 -0.07 -5.01 9.78
CA VAL A 119 0.29 -4.60 8.42
C VAL A 119 -0.86 -4.95 7.50
N TRP A 120 -1.23 -4.01 6.65
CA TRP A 120 -2.31 -4.18 5.67
C TRP A 120 -1.75 -4.48 4.29
N GLY A 121 -2.41 -5.34 3.55
CA GLY A 121 -2.17 -5.52 2.13
C GLY A 121 -3.39 -5.10 1.33
N ILE A 122 -3.14 -4.43 0.21
CA ILE A 122 -4.16 -3.94 -0.72
C ILE A 122 -3.83 -4.53 -2.09
N VAL A 123 -4.84 -5.09 -2.75
CA VAL A 123 -4.73 -5.50 -4.16
C VAL A 123 -5.79 -4.74 -4.94
N THR A 124 -5.41 -4.08 -6.03
CA THR A 124 -6.32 -3.19 -6.77
C THR A 124 -6.06 -3.16 -8.27
N ASP A 125 -7.09 -2.89 -9.07
CA ASP A 125 -6.98 -2.52 -10.48
C ASP A 125 -7.31 -1.02 -10.72
N ALA A 126 -7.28 -0.23 -9.65
CA ALA A 126 -7.77 1.15 -9.54
C ALA A 126 -9.30 1.33 -9.45
N GLU A 127 -10.10 0.36 -9.91
CA GLU A 127 -11.57 0.38 -9.78
C GLU A 127 -12.04 -0.40 -8.54
N LYS A 128 -11.51 -1.60 -8.38
CA LYS A 128 -11.77 -2.52 -7.29
C LYS A 128 -10.58 -2.49 -6.33
N TRP A 129 -10.90 -2.47 -5.04
CA TRP A 129 -9.91 -2.38 -3.98
C TRP A 129 -10.20 -3.47 -2.96
N PHE A 130 -9.30 -4.44 -2.85
CA PHE A 130 -9.42 -5.52 -1.89
C PHE A 130 -8.40 -5.32 -0.77
N PHE A 131 -8.84 -5.55 0.47
CA PHE A 131 -8.05 -5.30 1.67
C PHE A 131 -7.87 -6.61 2.45
N HIS A 132 -6.65 -6.87 2.90
CA HIS A 132 -6.37 -7.90 3.90
C HIS A 132 -5.46 -7.34 5.00
N GLY A 133 -5.53 -7.93 6.18
CA GLY A 133 -4.69 -7.52 7.30
C GLY A 133 -4.00 -8.73 7.90
N MET A 134 -2.71 -8.59 8.18
CA MET A 134 -1.95 -9.56 8.95
C MET A 134 -1.49 -8.94 10.25
N TYR A 135 -1.70 -9.64 11.35
CA TYR A 135 -1.13 -9.25 12.64
C TYR A 135 0.37 -9.55 12.62
N ALA A 136 1.19 -8.54 12.85
CA ALA A 136 2.59 -8.76 13.18
C ALA A 136 2.59 -9.42 14.56
N ARG A 137 2.90 -10.72 14.65
CA ARG A 137 3.06 -11.35 15.97
C ARG A 137 4.20 -10.65 16.71
N ARG A 138 3.91 -10.30 17.97
CA ARG A 138 4.87 -9.80 18.96
C ARG A 138 6.09 -10.71 19.08
#